data_AF-A0A971VB74-F1
#
_entry.id   AF-A0A971VB74-F1
#
_cell.length_a   1.000
_cell.length_b   1.000
_cell.length_c   1.000
_cell.angle_alpha   90.00
_cell.angle_beta   90.00
_cell.angle_gamma   90.00
#
_symmetry.space_group_name_H-M   'P 1'
#
loop_
_entity.id
_entity.type
_entity.pdbx_description
1 polymer ?
#
loop_
_entity_poly.entity_id
_entity_poly.type
_entity_poly.pdbx_seq_one_letter_code
_entity_poly.pdbx_strand_id
1 'polypeptide(L)'
;MSKVLTIKKILYYFLMVLCALIVFIKFMNLNEKLPFGLWYVHSDSMQPEIKTDDGYILIRSKEYTLNDIITFKPQVLKDKYITHRIIDITDDGKFITKGDYNVSTDQEGGEPPIGIEQIVGKVLVINEKPIVIPHLGTISRKINEIVEGLNIFKLLSLGIVVYLIAYILDTFADRHKTSKKKKLRLLDIAPYFDWVFLVLCTTMFINIIFLGLTIKSWGNQEVDYVVVTTKGISSPLPGEVFTETMGLVNNTFFPFVTVMEPMRNEVEVNPEKLKLPPKQHQEYILTIKAPEEIGYYIDKIKKRTYPDILPDKFLDYLYSKSEVLPLIVIFSPGILLSTGLYIWWVRRWQDGKRVAMKWLIPLRRVLGKLSLIPF
;
A
#
# COMPACT_ATOMS: atom_id res chain seq x y z
N MET A 1 -15.35 32.69 -19.13
CA MET A 1 -15.44 32.61 -17.66
C MET A 1 -15.62 31.17 -17.12
N SER A 2 -16.10 30.21 -17.93
CA SER A 2 -16.28 28.79 -17.53
C SER A 2 -14.98 27.95 -17.54
N LYS A 3 -14.07 28.14 -18.50
CA LYS A 3 -12.86 27.30 -18.67
C LYS A 3 -11.90 27.33 -17.46
N VAL A 4 -11.64 28.50 -16.88
CA VAL A 4 -10.71 28.65 -15.73
C VAL A 4 -11.27 28.01 -14.45
N LEU A 5 -12.58 28.14 -14.20
CA LEU A 5 -13.25 27.46 -13.08
C LEU A 5 -13.21 25.93 -13.24
N THR A 6 -13.22 25.47 -14.49
CA THR A 6 -13.16 24.04 -14.84
C THR A 6 -11.74 23.49 -14.61
N ILE A 7 -10.71 24.23 -15.03
CA ILE A 7 -9.30 23.87 -14.81
C ILE A 7 -8.94 23.84 -13.31
N LYS A 8 -9.43 24.80 -12.52
CA LYS A 8 -9.20 24.83 -11.06
C LYS A 8 -9.87 23.67 -10.33
N LYS A 9 -11.10 23.31 -10.73
CA LYS A 9 -11.78 22.11 -10.22
C LYS A 9 -11.04 20.84 -10.61
N ILE A 10 -10.59 20.73 -11.87
CA ILE A 10 -9.78 19.61 -12.34
C ILE A 10 -8.49 19.50 -11.53
N LEU A 11 -7.78 20.61 -11.29
CA LEU A 11 -6.55 20.61 -10.49
C LEU A 11 -6.80 20.23 -9.03
N TYR A 12 -7.90 20.70 -8.43
CA TYR A 12 -8.31 20.31 -7.07
C TYR A 12 -8.66 18.82 -6.97
N TYR A 13 -9.47 18.29 -7.90
CA TYR A 13 -9.79 16.87 -7.95
C TYR A 13 -8.56 16.03 -8.26
N PHE A 14 -7.68 16.50 -9.14
CA PHE A 14 -6.39 15.86 -9.43
C PHE A 14 -5.52 15.80 -8.17
N LEU A 15 -5.40 16.89 -7.41
CA LEU A 15 -4.64 16.93 -6.17
C LEU A 15 -5.25 16.01 -5.09
N MET A 16 -6.58 15.96 -4.98
CA MET A 16 -7.27 15.03 -4.07
C MET A 16 -7.06 13.56 -4.49
N VAL A 17 -7.19 13.25 -5.78
CA VAL A 17 -6.95 11.91 -6.31
C VAL A 17 -5.48 11.52 -6.12
N LEU A 18 -4.55 12.44 -6.34
CA LEU A 18 -3.12 12.24 -6.11
C LEU A 18 -2.82 11.98 -4.62
N CYS A 19 -3.40 12.76 -3.70
CA CYS A 19 -3.29 12.51 -2.26
C CYS A 19 -3.90 11.16 -1.87
N ALA A 20 -5.09 10.83 -2.38
CA ALA A 20 -5.73 9.55 -2.13
C ALA A 20 -4.89 8.39 -2.70
N LEU A 21 -4.27 8.57 -3.86
CA LEU A 21 -3.37 7.60 -4.50
C LEU A 21 -2.10 7.41 -3.68
N ILE A 22 -1.47 8.49 -3.18
CA ILE A 22 -0.28 8.41 -2.33
C ILE A 22 -0.60 7.69 -1.01
N VAL A 23 -1.74 8.03 -0.38
CA VAL A 23 -2.22 7.34 0.82
C VAL A 23 -2.52 5.86 0.51
N PHE A 24 -3.12 5.57 -0.65
CA PHE A 24 -3.41 4.20 -1.08
C PHE A 24 -2.14 3.39 -1.35
N ILE A 25 -1.16 3.94 -2.07
CA ILE A 25 0.14 3.28 -2.33
C ILE A 25 0.86 2.98 -1.02
N LYS A 26 0.87 3.94 -0.08
CA LYS A 26 1.47 3.78 1.25
C LYS A 26 0.70 2.76 2.10
N PHE A 27 -0.64 2.78 2.07
CA PHE A 27 -1.49 1.82 2.78
C PHE A 27 -1.33 0.38 2.25
N MET A 28 -1.17 0.24 0.94
CA MET A 28 -1.03 -1.04 0.25
C MET A 28 0.39 -1.60 0.29
N ASN A 29 1.38 -0.89 0.86
CA ASN A 29 2.80 -1.25 0.83
C ASN A 29 3.29 -1.62 -0.59
N LEU A 30 2.74 -0.99 -1.64
CA LEU A 30 3.06 -1.33 -3.03
C LEU A 30 4.53 -1.07 -3.39
N ASN A 31 5.28 -0.34 -2.57
CA ASN A 31 6.72 -0.13 -2.70
C ASN A 31 7.49 -1.45 -2.83
N GLU A 32 7.03 -2.53 -2.19
CA GLU A 32 7.69 -3.84 -2.26
C GLU A 32 7.40 -4.60 -3.57
N LYS A 33 6.44 -4.18 -4.40
CA LYS A 33 6.06 -4.87 -5.66
C LYS A 33 6.47 -4.13 -6.92
N LEU A 34 6.99 -2.91 -6.81
CA LEU A 34 7.47 -2.15 -7.96
C LEU A 34 8.80 -2.73 -8.49
N PRO A 35 9.07 -2.64 -9.80
CA PRO A 35 10.33 -3.11 -10.39
C PRO A 35 11.53 -2.25 -9.98
N PHE A 36 11.28 -1.06 -9.44
CA PHE A 36 12.27 -0.18 -8.85
C PHE A 36 11.77 0.38 -7.51
N GLY A 37 12.70 0.79 -6.64
CA GLY A 37 12.40 1.41 -5.36
C GLY A 37 13.43 2.48 -5.01
N LEU A 38 13.02 3.43 -4.16
CA LEU A 38 13.95 4.39 -3.57
C LEU A 38 14.44 3.85 -2.23
N TRP A 39 15.76 3.74 -2.10
CA TRP A 39 16.46 3.24 -0.92
C TRP A 39 17.50 4.27 -0.47
N TYR A 40 18.07 4.10 0.72
CA TYR A 40 19.14 4.96 1.23
C TYR A 40 20.08 4.17 2.14
N VAL A 41 21.32 4.63 2.26
CA VAL A 41 22.33 3.99 3.12
C VAL A 41 22.38 4.64 4.50
N HIS A 42 22.59 3.81 5.53
CA HIS A 42 22.66 4.23 6.93
C HIS A 42 24.09 4.42 7.43
N SER A 43 25.08 3.83 6.77
CA SER A 43 26.49 3.85 7.16
C SER A 43 27.35 4.57 6.12
N ASP A 44 28.66 4.63 6.38
CA ASP A 44 29.70 5.16 5.49
C ASP A 44 30.36 4.07 4.63
N SER A 45 29.92 2.81 4.75
CA SER A 45 30.47 1.64 4.04
C SER A 45 30.56 1.79 2.51
N MET A 46 29.74 2.63 1.90
CA MET A 46 29.70 2.85 0.45
C MET A 46 30.35 4.16 0.01
N GLN A 47 31.09 4.84 0.90
CA GLN A 47 31.85 6.04 0.53
C GLN A 47 33.05 5.69 -0.38
N PRO A 48 33.42 6.56 -1.33
CA PRO A 48 32.84 7.89 -1.61
C PRO A 48 31.64 7.88 -2.57
N GLU A 49 31.27 6.74 -3.14
CA GLU A 49 30.24 6.64 -4.19
C GLU A 49 28.83 6.94 -3.68
N ILE A 50 28.47 6.44 -2.50
CA ILE A 50 27.19 6.73 -1.85
C ILE A 50 27.48 7.14 -0.40
N LYS A 51 27.16 8.38 -0.04
CA LYS A 51 27.40 8.89 1.31
C LYS A 51 26.27 8.51 2.26
N THR A 52 26.58 8.53 3.55
CA THR A 52 25.59 8.32 4.61
C THR A 52 24.38 9.25 4.45
N ASP A 53 23.18 8.71 4.61
CA ASP A 53 21.88 9.36 4.39
C ASP A 53 21.56 9.74 2.92
N ASP A 54 22.42 9.44 1.96
CA ASP A 54 22.08 9.56 0.55
C ASP A 54 21.22 8.39 0.08
N GLY A 55 20.31 8.70 -0.84
CA GLY A 55 19.44 7.74 -1.48
C GLY A 55 19.94 7.27 -2.83
N TYR A 56 19.36 6.18 -3.30
CA TYR A 56 19.62 5.64 -4.63
C TYR A 56 18.39 4.91 -5.16
N ILE A 57 18.38 4.65 -6.47
CA ILE A 57 17.33 3.90 -7.15
C ILE A 57 17.77 2.43 -7.21
N LEU A 58 17.02 1.55 -6.56
CA LEU A 58 17.21 0.11 -6.63
C LEU A 58 16.32 -0.47 -7.74
N ILE A 59 16.87 -1.32 -8.59
CA ILE A 59 16.17 -2.00 -9.68
C ILE A 59 16.26 -3.51 -9.47
N ARG A 60 15.15 -4.21 -9.64
CA ARG A 60 15.15 -5.67 -9.63
C ARG A 60 15.73 -6.22 -10.92
N SER A 61 16.70 -7.13 -10.80
CA SER A 61 17.34 -7.82 -11.91
C SER A 61 17.29 -9.33 -11.67
N LYS A 62 17.38 -10.11 -12.75
CA LYS A 62 17.65 -11.56 -12.66
C LYS A 62 19.13 -11.87 -12.88
N GLU A 63 19.91 -10.87 -13.30
CA GLU A 63 21.32 -10.99 -13.64
C GLU A 63 22.12 -9.95 -12.85
N TYR A 64 23.14 -10.45 -12.17
CA TYR A 64 24.05 -9.68 -11.34
C TYR A 64 25.47 -10.02 -11.77
N THR A 65 26.27 -8.99 -12.02
CA THR A 65 27.64 -9.14 -12.52
C THR A 65 28.63 -8.49 -11.56
N LEU A 66 29.91 -8.80 -11.77
CA LEU A 66 31.00 -8.16 -11.05
C LEU A 66 30.88 -6.63 -11.15
N ASN A 67 31.21 -5.93 -10.05
CA ASN A 67 31.04 -4.50 -9.82
C ASN A 67 29.61 -3.96 -9.67
N ASP A 68 28.56 -4.79 -9.78
CA ASP A 68 27.21 -4.33 -9.43
C ASP A 68 27.14 -4.00 -7.93
N ILE A 69 26.52 -2.86 -7.59
CA ILE A 69 26.16 -2.53 -6.21
C ILE A 69 24.78 -3.14 -5.95
N ILE A 70 24.67 -4.03 -4.97
CA ILE A 70 23.44 -4.75 -4.67
C ILE A 70 22.96 -4.47 -3.26
N THR A 71 21.64 -4.50 -3.07
CA THR A 71 21.03 -4.53 -1.74
C THR A 71 20.54 -5.95 -1.46
N PHE A 72 20.99 -6.55 -0.37
CA PHE A 72 20.66 -7.94 -0.01
C PHE A 72 20.26 -8.07 1.46
N LYS A 73 19.65 -9.21 1.80
CA LYS A 73 19.34 -9.61 3.18
C LYS A 73 20.48 -10.48 3.74
N PRO A 74 21.24 -10.01 4.73
CA PRO A 74 22.27 -10.83 5.36
C PRO A 74 21.64 -11.92 6.24
N GLN A 75 22.41 -12.99 6.49
CA GLN A 75 22.06 -14.09 7.37
C GLN A 75 22.67 -13.91 8.77
N VAL A 76 23.89 -13.39 8.84
CA VAL A 76 24.67 -13.28 10.09
C VAL A 76 24.74 -11.84 10.57
N LEU A 77 24.90 -10.88 9.65
CA LEU A 77 24.96 -9.46 10.00
C LEU A 77 23.62 -8.94 10.53
N LYS A 78 23.66 -8.03 11.52
CA LYS A 78 22.48 -7.60 12.29
C LYS A 78 21.51 -6.71 11.51
N ASP A 79 21.96 -6.09 10.43
CA ASP A 79 21.14 -5.15 9.67
C ASP A 79 20.12 -5.87 8.80
N LYS A 80 18.90 -5.35 8.73
CA LYS A 80 17.81 -5.96 7.94
C LYS A 80 18.14 -6.04 6.44
N TYR A 81 18.89 -5.05 5.95
CA TYR A 81 19.35 -4.95 4.57
C TYR A 81 20.73 -4.31 4.54
N ILE A 82 21.59 -4.81 3.66
CA ILE A 82 22.95 -4.30 3.43
C ILE A 82 23.10 -3.95 1.96
N THR A 83 23.82 -2.88 1.65
CA THR A 83 24.07 -2.43 0.27
C THR A 83 25.56 -2.36 0.02
N HIS A 84 26.11 -3.29 -0.76
CA HIS A 84 27.55 -3.43 -1.01
C HIS A 84 27.82 -3.84 -2.46
N ARG A 85 29.07 -3.73 -2.90
CA ARG A 85 29.50 -4.08 -4.25
C ARG A 85 29.89 -5.55 -4.36
N ILE A 86 29.50 -6.20 -5.44
CA ILE A 86 29.99 -7.52 -5.82
C ILE A 86 31.43 -7.38 -6.29
N ILE A 87 32.36 -7.98 -5.55
CA ILE A 87 33.78 -7.99 -5.88
C ILE A 87 34.24 -9.31 -6.51
N ASP A 88 33.49 -10.39 -6.28
CA ASP A 88 33.78 -11.71 -6.83
C ASP A 88 32.52 -12.58 -6.92
N ILE A 89 32.57 -13.60 -7.79
CA ILE A 89 31.51 -14.58 -7.97
C ILE A 89 32.15 -15.97 -7.85
N THR A 90 31.66 -16.76 -6.91
CA THR A 90 32.16 -18.12 -6.65
C THR A 90 31.76 -19.09 -7.76
N ASP A 91 32.45 -20.23 -7.85
CA ASP A 91 32.16 -21.27 -8.86
C ASP A 91 30.72 -21.83 -8.77
N ASP A 92 30.11 -21.81 -7.59
CA ASP A 92 28.71 -22.21 -7.36
C ASP A 92 27.70 -21.07 -7.62
N GLY A 93 28.16 -19.93 -8.17
CA GLY A 93 27.31 -18.82 -8.60
C GLY A 93 26.84 -17.88 -7.48
N LYS A 94 27.48 -17.92 -6.31
CA LYS A 94 27.20 -17.00 -5.20
C LYS A 94 28.12 -15.77 -5.25
N PHE A 95 27.75 -14.73 -4.54
CA PHE A 95 28.40 -13.43 -4.62
C PHE A 95 29.22 -13.13 -3.37
N ILE A 96 30.44 -12.65 -3.57
CA ILE A 96 31.28 -12.07 -2.52
C ILE A 96 31.10 -10.56 -2.59
N THR A 97 30.72 -9.97 -1.45
CA THR A 97 30.34 -8.56 -1.36
C THR A 97 31.25 -7.79 -0.43
N LYS A 98 31.43 -6.51 -0.73
CA LYS A 98 32.25 -5.61 0.07
C LYS A 98 31.75 -4.18 -0.08
N GLY A 99 31.65 -3.45 1.04
CA GLY A 99 31.45 -2.01 1.01
C GLY A 99 32.66 -1.29 0.42
N ASP A 100 32.44 -0.31 -0.45
CA ASP A 100 33.51 0.43 -1.13
C ASP A 100 34.52 1.08 -0.17
N TYR A 101 34.08 1.45 1.04
CA TYR A 101 34.90 2.02 2.11
C TYR A 101 35.45 0.96 3.09
N ASN A 102 34.96 -0.28 3.05
CA ASN A 102 35.39 -1.31 3.98
C ASN A 102 36.78 -1.85 3.61
N VAL A 103 37.52 -2.38 4.58
CA VAL A 103 38.85 -2.99 4.34
C VAL A 103 38.70 -4.46 3.94
N SER A 104 37.89 -5.21 4.68
CA SER A 104 37.60 -6.63 4.47
C SER A 104 36.30 -6.82 3.70
N THR A 105 36.12 -8.04 3.19
CA THR A 105 34.83 -8.48 2.59
C THR A 105 33.80 -8.76 3.67
N ASP A 106 32.52 -8.81 3.29
CA ASP A 106 31.47 -9.24 4.22
C ASP A 106 31.69 -10.68 4.66
N GLN A 107 32.26 -11.51 3.78
CA GLN A 107 32.55 -12.91 4.02
C GLN A 107 33.69 -13.13 5.02
N GLU A 108 34.73 -12.31 4.96
CA GLU A 108 35.77 -12.26 6.00
C GLU A 108 35.21 -11.79 7.35
N GLY A 109 34.12 -11.01 7.32
CA GLY A 109 33.34 -10.61 8.51
C GLY A 109 32.43 -11.71 9.07
N GLY A 110 32.36 -12.88 8.43
CA GLY A 110 31.59 -14.04 8.88
C GLY A 110 30.24 -14.24 8.16
N GLU A 111 29.89 -13.41 7.19
CA GLU A 111 28.71 -13.63 6.35
C GLU A 111 28.98 -14.75 5.33
N PRO A 112 28.08 -15.70 5.07
CA PRO A 112 28.27 -16.64 3.97
C PRO A 112 28.24 -15.94 2.59
N PRO A 113 28.73 -16.57 1.51
CA PRO A 113 28.54 -16.05 0.15
C PRO A 113 27.06 -15.85 -0.15
N ILE A 114 26.73 -14.73 -0.81
CA ILE A 114 25.34 -14.27 -0.98
C ILE A 114 24.68 -15.01 -2.14
N GLY A 115 23.54 -15.65 -1.89
CA GLY A 115 22.70 -16.25 -2.93
C GLY A 115 21.81 -15.24 -3.66
N ILE A 116 21.36 -15.57 -4.88
CA ILE A 116 20.55 -14.67 -5.71
C ILE A 116 19.19 -14.35 -5.06
N GLU A 117 18.65 -15.28 -4.28
CA GLU A 117 17.41 -15.17 -3.52
C GLU A 117 17.50 -14.17 -2.36
N GLN A 118 18.72 -13.88 -1.88
CA GLN A 118 18.96 -12.88 -0.85
C GLN A 118 18.98 -11.46 -1.43
N ILE A 119 19.19 -11.32 -2.75
CA ILE A 119 19.33 -10.02 -3.41
C ILE A 119 17.96 -9.41 -3.65
N VAL A 120 17.76 -8.20 -3.13
CA VAL A 120 16.55 -7.41 -3.32
C VAL A 120 16.54 -6.72 -4.68
N GLY A 121 17.72 -6.27 -5.14
CA GLY A 121 17.93 -5.57 -6.40
C GLY A 121 19.36 -5.05 -6.52
N LYS A 122 19.65 -4.37 -7.63
CA LYS A 122 20.90 -3.64 -7.86
C LYS A 122 20.68 -2.14 -8.04
N VAL A 123 21.64 -1.34 -7.64
CA VAL A 123 21.61 0.12 -7.77
C VAL A 123 21.65 0.50 -9.24
N LEU A 124 20.82 1.45 -9.65
CA LEU A 124 20.86 2.00 -11.00
C LEU A 124 22.16 2.79 -11.20
N VAL A 125 22.96 2.35 -12.15
CA VAL A 125 24.22 2.96 -12.56
C VAL A 125 24.06 3.54 -13.96
N ILE A 126 24.50 4.78 -14.16
CA ILE A 126 24.60 5.44 -15.47
C ILE A 126 26.03 5.95 -15.63
N ASN A 127 26.69 5.62 -16.75
CA ASN A 127 28.08 5.98 -17.02
C ASN A 127 29.02 5.58 -15.88
N GLU A 128 28.91 4.33 -15.41
CA GLU A 128 29.73 3.74 -14.33
C GLU A 128 29.60 4.45 -12.97
N LYS A 129 28.60 5.33 -12.79
CA LYS A 129 28.32 5.98 -11.51
C LYS A 129 26.91 5.67 -11.01
N PRO A 130 26.74 5.36 -9.71
CA PRO A 130 25.42 5.18 -9.13
C PRO A 130 24.63 6.51 -9.20
N ILE A 131 23.33 6.41 -9.49
CA ILE A 131 22.45 7.58 -9.37
C ILE A 131 22.13 7.79 -7.89
N VAL A 132 22.75 8.82 -7.32
CA VAL A 132 22.59 9.19 -5.92
C VAL A 132 21.69 10.42 -5.78
N ILE A 133 20.78 10.37 -4.81
CA ILE A 133 19.89 11.46 -4.42
C ILE A 133 20.34 11.95 -3.04
N PRO A 134 20.99 13.13 -2.97
CA PRO A 134 21.54 13.62 -1.71
C PRO A 134 20.49 13.76 -0.62
N HIS A 135 20.82 13.33 0.60
CA HIS A 135 19.99 13.48 1.81
C HIS A 135 18.58 12.84 1.74
N LEU A 136 18.34 11.91 0.83
CA LEU A 136 17.03 11.25 0.71
C LEU A 136 16.65 10.51 2.00
N GLY A 137 17.62 9.92 2.70
CA GLY A 137 17.40 9.26 3.99
C GLY A 137 16.87 10.23 5.05
N THR A 138 17.47 11.42 5.14
CA THR A 138 17.01 12.50 6.04
C THR A 138 15.59 12.96 5.72
N ILE A 139 15.26 13.11 4.43
CA ILE A 139 13.91 13.48 3.99
C ILE A 139 12.92 12.37 4.33
N SER A 140 13.27 11.11 4.02
CA SER A 140 12.46 9.92 4.29
C SER A 140 12.12 9.80 5.78
N ARG A 141 13.13 9.95 6.65
CA ARG A 141 12.97 9.86 8.11
C ARG A 141 12.03 10.94 8.63
N LYS A 142 12.22 12.20 8.23
CA LYS A 142 11.31 13.31 8.58
C LYS A 142 9.88 13.06 8.11
N ILE A 143 9.70 12.55 6.89
CA ILE A 143 8.37 12.19 6.37
C ILE A 143 7.76 11.06 7.20
N ASN A 144 8.54 10.03 7.56
CA ASN A 144 8.03 8.90 8.35
C ASN A 144 7.68 9.32 9.78
N GLU A 145 8.49 10.15 10.43
CA GLU A 145 8.18 10.75 11.75
C GLU A 145 6.88 11.56 11.69
N ILE A 146 6.69 12.37 10.64
CA ILE A 146 5.44 13.11 10.42
C ILE A 146 4.29 12.13 10.28
N VAL A 147 4.43 11.10 9.43
CA VAL A 147 3.35 10.17 9.08
C VAL A 147 2.98 9.24 10.23
N GLU A 148 3.93 8.70 10.98
CA GLU A 148 3.68 7.92 12.19
C GLU A 148 3.00 8.78 13.27
N GLY A 149 3.30 10.07 13.31
CA GLY A 149 2.63 11.04 14.17
C GLY A 149 1.23 11.47 13.71
N LEU A 150 0.77 11.09 12.50
CA LEU A 150 -0.54 11.49 11.95
C LEU A 150 -1.67 10.59 12.48
N ASN A 151 -2.23 10.96 13.63
CA ASN A 151 -3.54 10.46 14.04
C ASN A 151 -4.65 10.99 13.12
N ILE A 152 -5.82 10.33 13.11
CA ILE A 152 -6.94 10.67 12.21
C ILE A 152 -7.36 12.15 12.30
N PHE A 153 -7.22 12.77 13.47
CA PHE A 153 -7.46 14.19 13.70
C PHE A 153 -6.44 15.12 13.03
N LYS A 154 -5.17 14.71 12.89
CA LYS A 154 -4.14 15.47 12.16
C LYS A 154 -4.28 15.32 10.65
N LEU A 155 -4.76 14.17 10.17
CA LEU A 155 -5.16 13.99 8.77
C LEU A 155 -6.33 14.91 8.39
N LEU A 156 -7.34 15.00 9.27
CA LEU A 156 -8.45 15.95 9.11
C LEU A 156 -7.96 17.40 9.13
N SER A 157 -7.03 17.76 10.03
CA SER A 157 -6.48 19.12 10.08
C SER A 157 -5.62 19.45 8.86
N LEU A 158 -4.87 18.49 8.31
CA LEU A 158 -4.10 18.68 7.07
C LEU A 158 -5.03 18.91 5.87
N GLY A 159 -6.15 18.18 5.79
CA GLY A 159 -7.20 18.42 4.79
C GLY A 159 -7.78 19.83 4.86
N ILE A 160 -8.00 20.34 6.08
CA ILE A 160 -8.44 21.73 6.32
C ILE A 160 -7.36 22.73 5.91
N VAL A 161 -6.07 22.46 6.20
CA VAL A 161 -4.95 23.34 5.82
C VAL A 161 -4.76 23.38 4.30
N VAL A 162 -4.79 22.24 3.62
CA VAL A 162 -4.72 22.18 2.15
C VAL A 162 -5.90 22.93 1.52
N TYR A 163 -7.11 22.79 2.09
CA TYR A 163 -8.27 23.56 1.67
C TYR A 163 -8.07 25.08 1.87
N LEU A 164 -7.54 25.50 3.02
CA LEU A 164 -7.23 26.90 3.31
C LEU A 164 -6.14 27.46 2.38
N ILE A 165 -5.11 26.67 2.05
CA ILE A 165 -4.06 27.08 1.10
C ILE A 165 -4.63 27.21 -0.31
N ALA A 166 -5.42 26.23 -0.78
CA ALA A 166 -6.08 26.31 -2.08
C ALA A 166 -6.99 27.54 -2.18
N TYR A 167 -7.71 27.85 -1.09
CA TYR A 167 -8.50 29.06 -0.96
C TYR A 167 -7.66 30.35 -1.01
N ILE A 168 -6.58 30.41 -0.26
CA ILE A 168 -5.66 31.56 -0.26
C ILE A 168 -5.07 31.76 -1.66
N LEU A 169 -4.60 30.70 -2.32
CA LEU A 169 -4.10 30.77 -3.68
C LEU A 169 -5.16 31.26 -4.68
N ASP A 170 -6.43 30.85 -4.50
CA ASP A 170 -7.55 31.37 -5.30
C ASP A 170 -7.75 32.87 -5.08
N THR A 171 -7.64 33.35 -3.84
CA THR A 171 -7.74 34.78 -3.52
C THR A 171 -6.57 35.63 -4.03
N PHE A 172 -5.36 35.06 -4.11
CA PHE A 172 -4.18 35.75 -4.64
C PHE A 172 -4.16 35.77 -6.17
N ALA A 173 -4.59 34.68 -6.84
CA ALA A 173 -4.65 34.60 -8.29
C ALA A 173 -5.67 35.57 -8.92
N ASP A 174 -6.71 35.98 -8.17
CA ASP A 174 -7.70 36.97 -8.61
C ASP A 174 -7.21 38.43 -8.49
N ARG A 175 -5.98 38.70 -8.00
CA ARG A 175 -5.45 40.06 -7.79
C ARG A 175 -5.18 40.87 -9.06
N HIS A 176 -5.11 40.25 -10.24
CA HIS A 176 -4.87 40.96 -11.51
C HIS A 176 -6.14 41.51 -12.20
N LYS A 177 -7.31 41.48 -11.55
CA LYS A 177 -8.52 42.12 -12.07
C LYS A 177 -8.83 43.39 -11.27
N THR A 178 -8.71 44.54 -11.92
CA THR A 178 -9.26 45.80 -11.44
C THR A 178 -10.79 45.68 -11.28
N SER A 179 -11.29 46.21 -10.16
CA SER A 179 -12.70 46.49 -9.82
C SER A 179 -13.50 45.46 -8.99
N LYS A 180 -13.86 45.94 -7.79
CA LYS A 180 -14.74 45.44 -6.71
C LYS A 180 -14.26 44.19 -5.96
N LYS A 181 -13.82 44.41 -4.70
CA LYS A 181 -13.69 43.40 -3.64
C LYS A 181 -14.94 42.48 -3.66
N LYS A 182 -14.85 41.31 -4.28
CA LYS A 182 -15.85 40.27 -4.10
C LYS A 182 -15.65 39.76 -2.68
N LYS A 183 -16.45 40.29 -1.72
CA LYS A 183 -16.68 39.57 -0.46
C LYS A 183 -17.07 38.16 -0.85
N LEU A 184 -16.31 37.17 -0.36
CA LEU A 184 -16.68 35.78 -0.52
C LEU A 184 -18.10 35.59 -0.03
N ARG A 185 -19.00 35.27 -0.95
CA ARG A 185 -20.39 35.02 -0.61
C ARG A 185 -20.45 33.59 -0.13
N LEU A 186 -21.18 33.35 0.96
CA LEU A 186 -21.48 32.00 1.47
C LEU A 186 -21.92 31.04 0.33
N LEU A 187 -22.57 31.58 -0.71
CA LEU A 187 -22.97 30.87 -1.93
C LEU A 187 -21.83 30.19 -2.71
N ASP A 188 -20.60 30.66 -2.60
CA ASP A 188 -19.46 30.14 -3.36
C ASP A 188 -18.84 28.92 -2.65
N ILE A 189 -19.05 28.78 -1.34
CA ILE A 189 -18.55 27.67 -0.51
C ILE A 189 -19.68 26.67 -0.15
N ALA A 190 -20.94 27.10 -0.18
CA ALA A 190 -22.10 26.27 0.19
C ALA A 190 -22.18 24.89 -0.51
N PRO A 191 -21.72 24.68 -1.76
CA PRO A 191 -21.70 23.34 -2.37
C PRO A 191 -20.83 22.31 -1.63
N TYR A 192 -19.77 22.75 -0.94
CA TYR A 192 -18.87 21.85 -0.20
C TYR A 192 -19.40 21.47 1.18
N PHE A 193 -20.32 22.27 1.72
CA PHE A 193 -21.10 21.93 2.92
C PHE A 193 -22.43 21.27 2.58
N ASP A 194 -22.60 20.85 1.32
CA ASP A 194 -23.77 20.15 0.86
C ASP A 194 -23.81 18.73 1.48
N TRP A 195 -24.88 18.33 2.19
CA TRP A 195 -25.00 16.99 2.75
C TRP A 195 -24.92 15.89 1.68
N VAL A 196 -25.34 16.14 0.43
CA VAL A 196 -25.17 15.18 -0.67
C VAL A 196 -23.68 15.01 -0.98
N PHE A 197 -22.93 16.10 -0.97
CA PHE A 197 -21.48 16.06 -1.11
C PHE A 197 -20.81 15.32 0.05
N LEU A 198 -21.28 15.54 1.29
CA LEU A 198 -20.79 14.82 2.46
C LEU A 198 -21.05 13.31 2.31
N VAL A 199 -22.28 12.91 1.98
CA VAL A 199 -22.64 11.49 1.76
C VAL A 199 -21.84 10.90 0.60
N LEU A 200 -21.61 11.64 -0.48
CA LEU A 200 -20.74 11.24 -1.57
C LEU A 200 -19.31 10.95 -1.07
N CYS A 201 -18.71 11.89 -0.34
CA CYS A 201 -17.36 11.72 0.19
C CYS A 201 -17.27 10.54 1.15
N THR A 202 -18.25 10.38 2.06
CA THR A 202 -18.30 9.27 3.01
C THR A 202 -18.44 7.92 2.30
N THR A 203 -19.35 7.81 1.33
CA THR A 203 -19.54 6.57 0.58
C THR A 203 -18.31 6.20 -0.25
N MET A 204 -17.67 7.17 -0.90
CA MET A 204 -16.41 6.94 -1.62
C MET A 204 -15.30 6.50 -0.67
N PHE A 205 -15.16 7.16 0.48
CA PHE A 205 -14.14 6.84 1.47
C PHE A 205 -14.30 5.42 2.02
N ILE A 206 -15.53 5.03 2.37
CA ILE A 206 -15.84 3.66 2.83
C ILE A 206 -15.47 2.65 1.74
N ASN A 207 -15.92 2.85 0.49
CA ASN A 207 -15.61 1.91 -0.59
C ASN A 207 -14.10 1.76 -0.83
N ILE A 208 -13.35 2.87 -0.83
CA ILE A 208 -11.88 2.85 -1.02
C ILE A 208 -11.20 2.09 0.12
N ILE A 209 -11.57 2.36 1.37
CA ILE A 209 -10.98 1.67 2.53
C ILE A 209 -11.25 0.16 2.45
N PHE A 210 -12.50 -0.23 2.20
CA PHE A 210 -12.85 -1.65 2.15
C PHE A 210 -12.18 -2.37 0.99
N LEU A 211 -12.10 -1.75 -0.18
CA LEU A 211 -11.38 -2.30 -1.32
C LEU A 211 -9.89 -2.48 -0.97
N GLY A 212 -9.27 -1.46 -0.36
CA GLY A 212 -7.88 -1.53 0.10
C GLY A 212 -7.64 -2.63 1.12
N LEU A 213 -8.50 -2.76 2.14
CA LEU A 213 -8.43 -3.84 3.14
C LEU A 213 -8.53 -5.22 2.48
N THR A 214 -9.45 -5.37 1.53
CA THR A 214 -9.66 -6.62 0.80
C THR A 214 -8.41 -6.99 0.00
N ILE A 215 -7.90 -6.10 -0.84
CA ILE A 215 -6.72 -6.39 -1.67
C ILE A 215 -5.47 -6.60 -0.79
N LYS A 216 -5.32 -5.88 0.32
CA LYS A 216 -4.19 -6.06 1.24
C LYS A 216 -4.13 -7.46 1.84
N SER A 217 -5.28 -8.07 2.08
CA SER A 217 -5.36 -9.43 2.61
C SER A 217 -5.06 -10.52 1.57
N TRP A 218 -4.95 -10.16 0.28
CA TRP A 218 -4.57 -11.09 -0.77
C TRP A 218 -3.07 -11.32 -0.77
N GLY A 219 -2.66 -12.58 -0.87
CA GLY A 219 -1.26 -12.96 -0.91
C GLY A 219 -1.11 -14.46 -1.07
N ASN A 220 0.13 -14.91 -1.07
CA ASN A 220 0.44 -16.33 -1.00
C ASN A 220 0.93 -16.59 0.43
N GLN A 221 0.35 -17.59 1.10
CA GLN A 221 0.99 -18.16 2.28
C GLN A 221 2.07 -19.10 1.81
N GLU A 222 3.27 -18.97 2.37
CA GLU A 222 4.36 -19.89 2.14
C GLU A 222 4.46 -20.79 3.37
N VAL A 223 4.61 -22.10 3.13
CA VAL A 223 4.82 -23.12 4.15
C VAL A 223 6.09 -23.84 3.79
N ASP A 224 7.09 -23.72 4.66
CA ASP A 224 8.39 -24.30 4.47
C ASP A 224 8.59 -25.54 5.34
N TYR A 225 9.22 -26.56 4.76
CA TYR A 225 9.55 -27.80 5.45
C TYR A 225 10.79 -28.45 4.82
N VAL A 226 11.42 -29.32 5.59
CA VAL A 226 12.61 -30.06 5.18
C VAL A 226 12.26 -31.55 5.15
N VAL A 227 12.54 -32.21 4.04
CA VAL A 227 12.40 -33.66 3.92
C VAL A 227 13.71 -34.30 4.39
N VAL A 228 13.65 -35.22 5.36
CA VAL A 228 14.83 -35.88 5.95
C VAL A 228 14.70 -37.40 5.92
N THR A 229 15.83 -38.12 5.96
CA THR A 229 15.85 -39.60 5.97
C THR A 229 15.77 -40.20 7.36
N THR A 230 15.96 -39.41 8.40
CA THR A 230 16.03 -39.85 9.79
C THR A 230 14.67 -39.78 10.49
N LYS A 231 14.18 -40.93 10.96
CA LYS A 231 12.98 -41.01 11.80
C LYS A 231 13.24 -40.39 13.18
N GLY A 232 12.33 -39.56 13.67
CA GLY A 232 12.36 -39.00 15.04
C GLY A 232 12.59 -37.50 15.16
N ILE A 233 12.70 -36.79 14.04
CA ILE A 233 12.67 -35.32 13.96
C ILE A 233 11.25 -34.91 13.53
N SER A 234 10.79 -33.69 13.87
CA SER A 234 9.49 -33.13 13.47
C SER A 234 9.38 -32.83 11.96
N SER A 235 10.12 -33.55 11.12
CA SER A 235 10.29 -33.33 9.70
C SER A 235 9.79 -34.55 8.93
N PRO A 236 9.07 -34.36 7.81
CA PRO A 236 8.50 -35.47 7.04
C PRO A 236 9.56 -36.31 6.34
N LEU A 237 9.30 -37.61 6.21
CA LEU A 237 10.06 -38.53 5.37
C LEU A 237 9.68 -38.36 3.89
N PRO A 238 10.54 -38.80 2.96
CA PRO A 238 10.22 -38.84 1.53
C PRO A 238 8.89 -39.55 1.24
N GLY A 239 7.98 -38.87 0.54
CA GLY A 239 6.66 -39.41 0.19
C GLY A 239 5.64 -39.48 1.33
N GLU A 240 6.00 -39.08 2.56
CA GLU A 240 5.10 -39.08 3.71
C GLU A 240 4.03 -37.99 3.58
N VAL A 241 2.80 -38.32 3.99
CA VAL A 241 1.71 -37.36 4.11
C VAL A 241 1.66 -36.87 5.54
N PHE A 242 1.84 -35.56 5.74
CA PHE A 242 1.79 -34.92 7.05
C PHE A 242 0.79 -33.78 7.05
N THR A 243 0.36 -33.39 8.25
CA THR A 243 -0.64 -32.33 8.43
C THR A 243 -0.07 -31.17 9.22
N GLU A 244 -0.29 -29.96 8.73
CA GLU A 244 0.10 -28.71 9.40
C GLU A 244 -1.15 -27.91 9.76
N THR A 245 -1.22 -27.41 11.00
CA THR A 245 -2.32 -26.56 11.46
C THR A 245 -1.92 -25.10 11.35
N MET A 246 -2.69 -24.32 10.60
CA MET A 246 -2.40 -22.92 10.33
C MET A 246 -3.53 -22.03 10.84
N GLY A 247 -3.16 -20.82 11.24
CA GLY A 247 -4.08 -19.83 11.80
C GLY A 247 -4.30 -18.62 10.90
N LEU A 248 -5.55 -18.19 10.77
CA LEU A 248 -5.93 -16.90 10.17
C LEU A 248 -6.67 -16.05 11.19
N VAL A 249 -6.22 -14.81 11.35
CA VAL A 249 -6.84 -13.83 12.26
C VAL A 249 -7.45 -12.69 11.46
N ASN A 250 -8.71 -12.38 11.74
CA ASN A 250 -9.35 -11.19 11.23
C ASN A 250 -9.24 -10.05 12.25
N ASN A 251 -8.26 -9.16 12.05
CA ASN A 251 -8.06 -7.99 12.90
C ASN A 251 -9.04 -6.83 12.63
N THR A 252 -10.00 -7.01 11.72
CA THR A 252 -10.96 -5.98 11.35
C THR A 252 -12.29 -6.13 12.09
N PHE A 253 -13.14 -5.12 11.96
CA PHE A 253 -14.49 -5.11 12.51
C PHE A 253 -15.55 -5.71 11.56
N PHE A 254 -15.14 -6.20 10.38
CA PHE A 254 -16.05 -6.73 9.36
C PHE A 254 -15.77 -8.22 9.11
N PRO A 255 -16.81 -9.04 8.86
CA PRO A 255 -16.61 -10.43 8.50
C PRO A 255 -16.05 -10.54 7.08
N PHE A 256 -15.12 -11.46 6.90
CA PHE A 256 -14.52 -11.78 5.61
C PHE A 256 -14.62 -13.28 5.33
N VAL A 257 -14.51 -13.67 4.07
CA VAL A 257 -14.38 -15.05 3.65
C VAL A 257 -13.09 -15.19 2.86
N THR A 258 -12.23 -16.12 3.25
CA THR A 258 -10.97 -16.43 2.57
C THR A 258 -11.13 -17.73 1.79
N VAL A 259 -10.88 -17.65 0.49
CA VAL A 259 -10.71 -18.80 -0.40
C VAL A 259 -9.22 -19.11 -0.50
N MET A 260 -8.86 -20.38 -0.31
CA MET A 260 -7.49 -20.86 -0.25
C MET A 260 -7.30 -21.93 -1.33
N GLU A 261 -6.36 -21.67 -2.24
CA GLU A 261 -6.03 -22.59 -3.33
C GLU A 261 -4.56 -22.98 -3.27
N PRO A 262 -4.23 -24.26 -3.09
CA PRO A 262 -2.86 -24.73 -3.16
C PRO A 262 -2.32 -24.60 -4.60
N MET A 263 -1.04 -24.22 -4.75
CA MET A 263 -0.41 -24.14 -6.07
C MET A 263 0.12 -25.49 -6.57
N ARG A 264 0.21 -26.49 -5.68
CA ARG A 264 0.69 -27.84 -5.95
C ARG A 264 -0.44 -28.84 -5.68
N ASN A 265 -0.62 -29.83 -6.56
CA ASN A 265 -1.73 -30.78 -6.48
C ASN A 265 -1.61 -31.73 -5.28
N GLU A 266 -0.39 -31.96 -4.81
CA GLU A 266 -0.08 -32.82 -3.67
C GLU A 266 -0.26 -32.11 -2.31
N VAL A 267 -0.87 -30.92 -2.31
CA VAL A 267 -1.24 -30.15 -1.13
C VAL A 267 -2.75 -29.94 -1.13
N GLU A 268 -3.40 -30.31 -0.04
CA GLU A 268 -4.83 -30.13 0.17
C GLU A 268 -5.09 -29.19 1.36
N VAL A 269 -6.12 -28.35 1.25
CA VAL A 269 -6.49 -27.36 2.27
C VAL A 269 -7.90 -27.65 2.77
N ASN A 270 -8.08 -27.82 4.09
CA ASN A 270 -9.38 -28.09 4.68
C ASN A 270 -9.69 -27.12 5.85
N PRO A 271 -10.76 -26.30 5.76
CA PRO A 271 -11.63 -26.12 4.59
C PRO A 271 -10.99 -25.21 3.52
N GLU A 272 -11.27 -25.46 2.23
CA GLU A 272 -10.82 -24.59 1.12
C GLU A 272 -11.34 -23.14 1.25
N LYS A 273 -12.49 -22.97 1.91
CA LYS A 273 -13.13 -21.69 2.17
C LYS A 273 -13.39 -21.52 3.65
N LEU A 274 -12.82 -20.46 4.22
CA LEU A 274 -12.88 -20.17 5.66
C LEU A 274 -13.57 -18.83 5.89
N LYS A 275 -14.66 -18.82 6.65
CA LYS A 275 -15.31 -17.58 7.10
C LYS A 275 -14.57 -17.04 8.30
N LEU A 276 -14.20 -15.78 8.28
CA LEU A 276 -13.43 -15.11 9.33
C LEU A 276 -14.28 -14.01 9.99
N PRO A 277 -14.95 -14.30 11.12
CA PRO A 277 -15.70 -13.30 11.86
C PRO A 277 -14.79 -12.19 12.42
N PRO A 278 -15.34 -11.01 12.76
CA PRO A 278 -14.56 -9.91 13.29
C PRO A 278 -13.79 -10.28 14.56
N LYS A 279 -12.50 -9.90 14.62
CA LYS A 279 -11.62 -10.10 15.79
C LYS A 279 -11.47 -11.56 16.26
N GLN A 280 -11.70 -12.52 15.37
CA GLN A 280 -11.57 -13.94 15.69
C GLN A 280 -10.38 -14.58 14.98
N HIS A 281 -9.81 -15.57 15.66
CA HIS A 281 -8.83 -16.51 15.12
C HIS A 281 -9.59 -17.74 14.63
N GLN A 282 -9.29 -18.19 13.41
CA GLN A 282 -9.75 -19.48 12.91
C GLN A 282 -8.58 -20.28 12.36
N GLU A 283 -8.64 -21.58 12.64
CA GLU A 283 -7.62 -22.54 12.23
C GLU A 283 -8.12 -23.33 11.02
N TYR A 284 -7.17 -23.76 10.20
CA TYR A 284 -7.41 -24.66 9.07
C TYR A 284 -6.24 -25.63 8.95
N ILE A 285 -6.50 -26.78 8.35
CA ILE A 285 -5.55 -27.89 8.28
C ILE A 285 -5.05 -27.99 6.84
N LEU A 286 -3.73 -28.06 6.70
CA LEU A 286 -3.04 -28.38 5.47
C LEU A 286 -2.62 -29.84 5.50
N THR A 287 -2.92 -30.58 4.43
CA THR A 287 -2.44 -31.94 4.23
C THR A 287 -1.43 -31.91 3.08
N ILE A 288 -0.17 -32.20 3.37
CA ILE A 288 0.94 -32.07 2.42
C ILE A 288 1.57 -33.44 2.23
N LYS A 289 1.67 -33.90 0.98
CA LYS A 289 2.48 -35.07 0.63
C LYS A 289 3.89 -34.62 0.29
N ALA A 290 4.88 -35.00 1.09
CA ALA A 290 6.28 -34.65 0.89
C ALA A 290 6.84 -35.23 -0.43
N PRO A 291 7.72 -34.48 -1.15
CA PRO A 291 8.45 -35.01 -2.31
C PRO A 291 9.31 -36.24 -1.97
N GLU A 292 9.67 -37.03 -2.98
CA GLU A 292 10.53 -38.21 -2.81
C GLU A 292 12.02 -37.85 -2.63
N GLU A 293 12.41 -36.64 -3.02
CA GLU A 293 13.78 -36.16 -2.89
C GLU A 293 14.00 -35.43 -1.56
N ILE A 294 15.21 -35.56 -1.02
CA ILE A 294 15.64 -34.89 0.20
C ILE A 294 15.94 -33.44 -0.15
N GLY A 295 15.37 -32.49 0.60
CA GLY A 295 15.58 -31.08 0.32
C GLY A 295 14.74 -30.15 1.18
N TYR A 296 15.00 -28.87 1.00
CA TYR A 296 14.16 -27.79 1.53
C TYR A 296 13.11 -27.43 0.50
N TYR A 297 11.84 -27.46 0.90
CA TYR A 297 10.70 -27.20 0.04
C TYR A 297 9.84 -26.07 0.60
N ILE A 298 9.29 -25.27 -0.31
CA ILE A 298 8.33 -24.21 0.00
C ILE A 298 7.07 -24.46 -0.82
N ASP A 299 5.97 -24.78 -0.14
CA ASP A 299 4.65 -24.83 -0.76
C ASP A 299 3.92 -23.49 -0.61
N LYS A 300 3.25 -23.07 -1.69
CA LYS A 300 2.54 -21.80 -1.74
C LYS A 300 1.04 -22.03 -1.82
N ILE A 301 0.30 -21.40 -0.92
CA ILE A 301 -1.17 -21.40 -0.89
C ILE A 301 -1.64 -20.01 -1.26
N LYS A 302 -2.32 -19.89 -2.39
CA LYS A 302 -2.92 -18.63 -2.82
C LYS A 302 -4.11 -18.33 -1.92
N LYS A 303 -4.07 -17.19 -1.23
CA LYS A 303 -5.17 -16.69 -0.39
C LYS A 303 -5.86 -15.51 -1.06
N ARG A 304 -7.18 -15.60 -1.18
CA ARG A 304 -8.05 -14.56 -1.72
C ARG A 304 -9.20 -14.32 -0.76
N THR A 305 -9.23 -13.15 -0.18
CA THR A 305 -10.19 -12.80 0.86
C THR A 305 -11.19 -11.78 0.33
N TYR A 306 -12.46 -11.92 0.68
CA TYR A 306 -13.56 -11.07 0.23
C TYR A 306 -14.46 -10.71 1.41
N PRO A 307 -15.08 -9.52 1.45
CA PRO A 307 -16.11 -9.21 2.44
C PRO A 307 -17.24 -10.24 2.39
N ASP A 308 -17.70 -10.71 3.56
CA ASP A 308 -18.79 -11.69 3.67
C ASP A 308 -20.16 -11.02 3.43
N ILE A 309 -20.42 -10.69 2.17
CA ILE A 309 -21.63 -9.98 1.72
C ILE A 309 -22.39 -10.81 0.67
N LEU A 310 -21.68 -11.61 -0.11
CA LEU A 310 -22.26 -12.45 -1.16
C LEU A 310 -22.67 -13.82 -0.59
N PRO A 311 -23.78 -14.42 -1.07
CA PRO A 311 -24.09 -15.81 -0.75
C PRO A 311 -22.97 -16.75 -1.20
N ASP A 312 -22.69 -17.79 -0.40
CA ASP A 312 -21.55 -18.71 -0.63
C ASP A 312 -21.50 -19.27 -2.05
N LYS A 313 -22.63 -19.79 -2.55
CA LYS A 313 -22.73 -20.36 -3.92
C LYS A 313 -22.43 -19.33 -5.01
N PHE A 314 -22.78 -18.07 -4.78
CA PHE A 314 -22.57 -17.00 -5.74
C PHE A 314 -21.12 -16.53 -5.74
N LEU A 315 -20.50 -16.47 -4.56
CA LEU A 315 -19.05 -16.23 -4.43
C LEU A 315 -18.26 -17.31 -5.18
N ASP A 316 -18.59 -18.60 -4.96
CA ASP A 316 -17.91 -19.73 -5.61
C ASP A 316 -18.04 -19.67 -7.14
N TYR A 317 -19.25 -19.37 -7.63
CA TYR A 317 -19.47 -19.18 -9.07
C TYR A 317 -18.60 -18.05 -9.65
N LEU A 318 -18.57 -16.88 -9.02
CA LEU A 318 -17.77 -15.74 -9.50
C LEU A 318 -16.27 -16.05 -9.44
N TYR A 319 -15.82 -16.64 -8.34
CA TYR A 319 -14.42 -17.00 -8.13
C TYR A 319 -13.94 -18.03 -9.16
N SER A 320 -14.76 -19.04 -9.48
CA SER A 320 -14.46 -20.05 -10.52
C SER A 320 -14.21 -19.47 -11.92
N LYS A 321 -14.73 -18.27 -12.19
CA LYS A 321 -14.53 -17.56 -13.47
C LYS A 321 -13.30 -16.65 -13.42
N SER A 322 -13.11 -15.94 -12.30
CA SER A 322 -11.95 -15.09 -12.07
C SER A 322 -11.88 -14.66 -10.61
N GLU A 323 -10.67 -14.64 -10.05
CA GLU A 323 -10.40 -14.11 -8.70
C GLU A 323 -10.84 -12.62 -8.54
N VAL A 324 -10.93 -11.86 -9.63
CA VAL A 324 -11.28 -10.42 -9.59
C VAL A 324 -12.80 -10.18 -9.66
N LEU A 325 -13.59 -11.12 -10.18
CA LEU A 325 -15.03 -10.93 -10.38
C LEU A 325 -15.80 -10.65 -9.08
N PRO A 326 -15.56 -11.37 -7.96
CA PRO A 326 -16.22 -11.06 -6.71
C PRO A 326 -15.95 -9.62 -6.24
N LEU A 327 -14.74 -9.07 -6.45
CA LEU A 327 -14.44 -7.67 -6.10
C LEU A 327 -15.32 -6.70 -6.90
N ILE A 328 -15.42 -6.91 -8.21
CA ILE A 328 -16.22 -6.04 -9.08
C ILE A 328 -17.68 -6.06 -8.63
N VAL A 329 -18.24 -7.23 -8.34
CA VAL A 329 -19.63 -7.38 -7.92
C VAL A 329 -19.87 -6.75 -6.54
N ILE A 330 -18.95 -6.91 -5.58
CA ILE A 330 -19.08 -6.34 -4.24
C ILE A 330 -18.98 -4.80 -4.25
N PHE A 331 -18.05 -4.24 -5.03
CA PHE A 331 -17.74 -2.80 -4.97
C PHE A 331 -18.44 -1.96 -6.04
N SER A 332 -18.90 -2.54 -7.15
CA SER A 332 -19.58 -1.79 -8.21
C SER A 332 -20.87 -1.06 -7.76
N PRO A 333 -21.71 -1.59 -6.84
CA PRO A 333 -22.89 -0.86 -6.37
C PRO A 333 -22.52 0.44 -5.66
N GLY A 334 -21.43 0.43 -4.87
CA GLY A 334 -20.91 1.62 -4.19
C GLY A 334 -20.43 2.68 -5.17
N ILE A 335 -19.71 2.26 -6.22
CA ILE A 335 -19.23 3.16 -7.29
C ILE A 335 -20.40 3.78 -8.07
N LEU A 336 -21.41 2.97 -8.41
CA LEU A 336 -22.61 3.44 -9.11
C LEU A 336 -23.39 4.44 -8.25
N LEU A 337 -23.55 4.15 -6.96
CA LEU A 337 -24.18 5.07 -6.01
C LEU A 337 -23.41 6.39 -5.91
N SER A 338 -22.08 6.35 -5.75
CA SER A 338 -21.25 7.55 -5.70
C SER A 338 -21.33 8.35 -7.01
N THR A 339 -21.41 7.68 -8.16
CA THR A 339 -21.59 8.36 -9.45
C THR A 339 -22.96 9.03 -9.54
N GLY A 340 -24.02 8.35 -9.10
CA GLY A 340 -25.37 8.91 -9.03
C GLY A 340 -25.44 10.13 -8.10
N LEU A 341 -24.85 10.03 -6.90
CA LEU A 341 -24.76 11.13 -5.94
C LEU A 341 -23.96 12.32 -6.50
N TYR A 342 -22.89 12.06 -7.24
CA TYR A 342 -22.12 13.10 -7.91
C TYR A 342 -22.95 13.83 -8.98
N ILE A 343 -23.62 13.08 -9.87
CA ILE A 343 -24.50 13.68 -10.89
C ILE A 343 -25.62 14.48 -10.24
N TRP A 344 -26.22 13.94 -9.18
CA TRP A 344 -27.27 14.61 -8.43
C TRP A 344 -26.78 15.89 -7.77
N TRP A 345 -25.62 15.85 -7.11
CA TRP A 345 -24.99 17.03 -6.52
C TRP A 345 -24.68 18.10 -7.58
N VAL A 346 -24.12 17.71 -8.72
CA VAL A 346 -23.83 18.64 -9.83
C VAL A 346 -25.11 19.30 -10.35
N ARG A 347 -26.16 18.53 -10.66
CA ARG A 347 -27.45 19.05 -11.15
C ARG A 347 -28.12 19.96 -10.12
N ARG A 348 -28.14 19.54 -8.87
CA ARG A 348 -28.69 20.30 -7.72
C ARG A 348 -28.09 21.70 -7.60
N TRP A 349 -26.81 21.86 -7.94
CA TRP A 349 -26.11 23.15 -7.90
C TRP A 349 -26.08 23.91 -9.23
N GLN A 350 -26.53 23.30 -10.33
CA GLN A 350 -26.73 23.95 -11.63
C GLN A 350 -28.08 24.69 -11.70
N ASP A 351 -29.17 24.08 -11.21
CA ASP A 351 -30.54 24.57 -11.46
C ASP A 351 -31.04 25.67 -10.49
N GLY A 352 -30.26 26.03 -9.46
CA GLY A 352 -30.57 27.22 -8.66
C GLY A 352 -29.95 27.24 -7.27
N LYS A 353 -28.85 28.00 -7.12
CA LYS A 353 -28.12 28.20 -5.85
C LYS A 353 -29.02 28.57 -4.66
N ARG A 354 -30.14 29.27 -4.86
CA ARG A 354 -31.07 29.67 -3.77
C ARG A 354 -31.96 28.53 -3.27
N VAL A 355 -32.32 27.57 -4.12
CA VAL A 355 -33.20 26.45 -3.75
C VAL A 355 -32.41 25.38 -3.00
N ALA A 356 -31.19 25.08 -3.46
CA ALA A 356 -30.27 24.14 -2.79
C ALA A 356 -29.94 24.58 -1.35
N MET A 357 -29.80 25.90 -1.11
CA MET A 357 -29.53 26.47 0.20
C MET A 357 -30.75 26.56 1.15
N LYS A 358 -31.96 26.15 0.73
CA LYS A 358 -33.14 26.22 1.63
C LYS A 358 -32.94 25.43 2.93
N TRP A 359 -32.16 24.34 2.93
CA TRP A 359 -31.87 23.63 4.17
C TRP A 359 -30.95 24.41 5.12
N LEU A 360 -30.13 25.35 4.63
CA LEU A 360 -29.22 26.13 5.47
C LEU A 360 -29.99 27.19 6.29
N ILE A 361 -31.24 27.48 5.92
CA ILE A 361 -32.11 28.44 6.61
C ILE A 361 -32.38 28.04 8.08
N PRO A 362 -32.82 26.80 8.38
CA PRO A 362 -32.97 26.35 9.77
C PRO A 362 -31.64 26.31 10.53
N LEU A 363 -30.55 25.85 9.90
CA LEU A 363 -29.21 25.84 10.52
C LEU A 363 -28.75 27.26 10.91
N ARG A 364 -29.00 28.25 10.04
CA ARG A 364 -28.70 29.66 10.30
C ARG A 364 -29.57 30.28 11.39
N ARG A 365 -30.82 29.83 11.56
CA ARG A 365 -31.68 30.24 12.69
C ARG A 365 -31.20 29.66 14.02
N VAL A 366 -30.71 28.42 14.02
CA VAL A 366 -30.16 27.78 15.22
C VAL A 366 -28.83 28.43 15.62
N LEU A 367 -27.90 28.61 14.67
CA LEU A 367 -26.62 29.27 14.92
C LEU A 367 -26.77 30.77 15.24
N GLY A 368 -27.73 31.46 14.65
CA GLY A 368 -28.04 32.87 14.96
C GLY A 368 -28.69 33.08 16.33
N LYS A 369 -29.26 32.04 16.95
CA LYS A 369 -29.69 32.07 18.36
C LYS A 369 -28.51 31.92 19.33
N LEU A 370 -27.41 31.28 18.91
CA LEU A 370 -26.19 31.14 19.71
C LEU A 370 -25.30 32.39 19.70
N SER A 371 -25.49 33.33 18.77
CA SER A 371 -24.68 34.54 18.66
C SER A 371 -25.17 35.73 19.52
N LEU A 372 -25.87 35.47 20.62
CA LEU A 372 -26.23 36.48 21.64
C LEU A 372 -25.23 36.51 22.82
N ILE A 373 -23.95 36.33 22.53
CA ILE A 373 -22.87 36.71 23.45
C ILE A 373 -22.08 37.79 22.71
N PRO A 374 -22.10 39.05 23.18
CA PRO A 374 -21.48 40.15 22.47
C PRO A 374 -19.96 40.01 22.55
N PHE A 375 -19.30 40.18 21.40
CA PHE A 375 -18.00 40.82 21.35
C PHE A 375 -18.23 42.31 21.07
#